data_AF-K2CMH9-F1
#
_entry.id   AF-K2CMH9-F1
#
_cell.length_a   1.000
_cell.length_b   1.000
_cell.length_c   1.000
_cell.angle_alpha   90.00
_cell.angle_beta   90.00
_cell.angle_gamma   90.00
#
_symmetry.space_group_name_H-M   'P 1'
#
loop_
_entity.id
_entity.type
_entity.pdbx_description
1 polymer ?
#
loop_
_entity_poly.entity_id
_entity_poly.type
_entity_poly.pdbx_seq_one_letter_code
_entity_poly.pdbx_strand_id
1 'polypeptide(L)'
;MLSRDQLKLHGAVLAGAHNLTAKRTAEELLPRLNENERVLIETCDLLISALKANLKIAPAGDWLLDNFYLIKEQVHTARKHLPKGYSRELPRLGIGPSARLPRVYDIALETVTHGDGRIDPRSLNSFIEAYQQVTT
;
A
#
# COMPACT_ATOMS: atom_id res chain seq x y z
N MET A 1 3.86 -2.54 -16.39
CA MET A 1 2.56 -3.17 -16.08
C MET A 1 2.61 -4.63 -16.48
N LEU A 2 2.21 -5.54 -15.60
CA LEU A 2 2.16 -6.98 -15.87
C LEU A 2 0.76 -7.39 -16.35
N SER A 3 0.70 -8.39 -17.24
CA SER A 3 -0.55 -9.06 -17.58
C SER A 3 -1.05 -9.90 -16.40
N ARG A 4 -2.31 -10.38 -16.46
CA ARG A 4 -2.85 -11.27 -15.42
C ARG A 4 -2.00 -12.52 -15.22
N ASP A 5 -1.56 -13.17 -16.29
CA ASP A 5 -0.80 -14.41 -16.20
C ASP A 5 0.62 -14.13 -15.68
N GLN A 6 1.19 -12.97 -16.00
CA GLN A 6 2.46 -12.51 -15.43
C GLN A 6 2.33 -12.16 -13.94
N LEU A 7 1.23 -11.52 -13.52
CA LEU A 7 0.94 -11.28 -12.10
C LEU A 7 0.79 -12.59 -11.34
N LYS A 8 0.10 -13.57 -11.91
CA LYS A 8 -0.03 -14.91 -11.32
C LYS A 8 1.34 -15.55 -11.10
N LEU A 9 2.20 -15.55 -12.12
CA LEU A 9 3.56 -16.07 -12.00
C LEU A 9 4.37 -15.30 -10.95
N HIS A 10 4.24 -13.97 -10.94
CA HIS A 10 4.88 -13.09 -9.96
C HIS A 10 4.46 -13.45 -8.54
N GLY A 11 3.17 -13.72 -8.29
CA GLY A 11 2.67 -14.16 -6.98
C GLY A 11 3.33 -15.45 -6.49
N ALA A 12 3.50 -16.44 -7.37
CA ALA A 12 4.19 -17.69 -7.02
C ALA A 12 5.69 -17.46 -6.72
N VAL A 13 6.36 -16.63 -7.52
CA VAL A 13 7.78 -16.27 -7.29
C VAL A 13 7.94 -15.51 -5.97
N LEU A 14 7.07 -14.54 -5.71
CA LEU A 14 7.08 -13.74 -4.49
C LEU A 14 6.89 -14.62 -3.25
N ALA A 15 5.99 -15.60 -3.32
CA ALA A 15 5.78 -16.56 -2.24
C ALA A 15 7.04 -17.36 -1.90
N GLY A 16 7.77 -17.83 -2.92
CA GLY A 16 9.04 -18.53 -2.71
C GLY A 16 10.15 -17.66 -2.09
N ALA A 17 10.09 -16.34 -2.31
CA ALA A 17 11.06 -15.39 -1.76
C ALA A 17 10.71 -14.93 -0.32
N HIS A 18 9.44 -15.03 0.08
CA HIS A 18 8.97 -14.58 1.38
C HIS A 18 9.41 -15.52 2.50
N ASN A 19 10.30 -15.02 3.36
CA ASN A 19 10.68 -15.70 4.60
C ASN A 19 9.95 -15.05 5.78
N LEU A 20 9.12 -15.83 6.48
CA LEU A 20 8.37 -15.34 7.63
C LEU A 20 9.19 -15.39 8.91
N THR A 21 9.01 -14.40 9.78
CA THR A 21 9.59 -14.39 11.12
C THR A 21 8.52 -14.57 12.20
N ALA A 22 8.81 -15.38 13.21
CA ALA A 22 7.99 -15.52 14.40
C ALA A 22 8.19 -14.37 15.41
N LYS A 23 9.12 -13.44 15.14
CA LYS A 23 9.39 -12.31 16.02
C LYS A 23 8.19 -11.36 16.02
N ARG A 24 7.63 -11.14 17.20
CA ARG A 24 6.71 -10.02 17.42
C ARG A 24 7.48 -8.71 17.23
N THR A 25 6.99 -7.87 16.32
CA THR A 25 7.54 -6.53 16.10
C THR A 25 6.50 -5.47 16.42
N ALA A 26 6.95 -4.22 16.42
CA ALA A 26 6.07 -3.08 16.69
C ALA A 26 4.96 -2.96 15.64
N GLU A 27 3.93 -2.22 16.01
CA GLU A 27 2.88 -1.79 15.09
C GLU A 27 3.45 -0.72 14.16
N GLU A 28 3.52 -1.01 12.85
CA GLU A 28 4.15 -0.13 11.86
C GLU A 28 3.13 0.46 10.87
N LEU A 29 2.01 -0.23 10.62
CA LEU A 29 1.05 0.18 9.59
C LEU A 29 0.26 1.44 9.95
N LEU A 30 -0.30 1.51 11.17
CA LEU A 30 -1.05 2.69 11.62
C LEU A 30 -0.14 3.93 11.75
N PRO A 31 1.06 3.85 12.36
CA PRO A 31 1.99 4.97 12.35
C PRO A 31 2.36 5.44 10.94
N ARG A 32 2.63 4.52 10.02
CA ARG A 32 2.92 4.87 8.62
C ARG A 32 1.72 5.51 7.93
N LEU A 33 0.50 5.04 8.19
CA LEU A 33 -0.72 5.65 7.67
C LEU A 33 -0.91 7.09 8.19
N ASN A 34 -0.63 7.33 9.48
CA ASN A 34 -0.68 8.66 10.07
C ASN A 34 0.37 9.59 9.46
N GLU A 35 1.59 9.09 9.25
CA GLU A 35 2.65 9.85 8.60
C GLU A 35 2.27 10.21 7.15
N ASN A 36 1.75 9.25 6.39
CA ASN A 36 1.27 9.48 5.03
C ASN A 36 0.17 10.55 5.00
N GLU A 37 -0.81 10.48 5.91
CA GLU A 37 -1.86 11.49 6.00
C GLU A 37 -1.29 12.88 6.28
N ARG A 38 -0.33 12.99 7.22
CA ARG A 38 0.34 14.25 7.53
C ARG A 38 1.03 14.84 6.31
N VAL A 39 1.85 14.05 5.62
CA VAL A 39 2.58 14.50 4.42
C VAL A 39 1.60 14.96 3.33
N LEU A 40 0.48 14.25 3.15
CA LEU A 40 -0.54 14.64 2.17
C LEU A 40 -1.22 15.96 2.54
N ILE A 41 -1.56 16.17 3.82
CA ILE A 41 -2.14 17.44 4.31
C ILE A 41 -1.15 18.59 4.07
N GLU A 42 0.11 18.44 4.51
CA GLU A 42 1.15 19.45 4.34
C GLU A 42 1.37 19.78 2.85
N THR A 43 1.36 18.77 1.99
CA THR A 43 1.47 18.96 0.54
C THR A 43 0.29 19.74 -0.03
N CYS A 44 -0.94 19.42 0.39
CA CYS A 44 -2.12 20.16 -0.05
C CYS A 44 -2.09 21.63 0.41
N ASP A 45 -1.67 21.88 1.65
CA ASP A 45 -1.54 23.24 2.19
C ASP A 45 -0.49 24.06 1.42
N LEU A 46 0.63 23.45 1.05
CA LEU A 46 1.66 24.06 0.21
C LEU A 46 1.12 24.39 -1.20
N LEU A 47 0.40 23.45 -1.83
CA LEU A 47 -0.19 23.65 -3.15
C LEU A 47 -1.25 24.77 -3.14
N ILE A 48 -2.13 24.80 -2.13
CA ILE A 48 -3.12 25.86 -1.94
C ILE A 48 -2.45 27.22 -1.75
N SER A 49 -1.35 27.26 -0.98
CA SER A 49 -0.59 28.50 -0.76
C SER A 49 0.05 29.00 -2.04
N ALA A 50 0.59 28.11 -2.88
CA ALA A 50 1.13 28.45 -4.18
C ALA A 50 0.05 29.03 -5.12
N LEU A 51 -1.13 28.40 -5.17
CA LEU A 51 -2.27 28.92 -5.96
C LEU A 51 -2.73 30.30 -5.49
N LYS A 52 -2.83 30.53 -4.17
CA LYS A 52 -3.17 31.85 -3.59
C LYS A 52 -2.15 32.92 -3.95
N ALA A 53 -0.89 32.55 -4.14
CA ALA A 53 0.18 33.43 -4.59
C ALA A 53 0.23 33.57 -6.13
N ASN A 54 -0.77 33.08 -6.87
CA ASN A 54 -0.82 33.04 -8.33
C ASN A 54 0.38 32.31 -8.97
N LEU A 55 0.99 31.37 -8.24
CA LEU A 55 2.02 30.49 -8.79
C LEU A 55 1.39 29.33 -9.54
N LYS A 56 2.07 28.87 -10.59
CA LYS A 56 1.67 27.66 -11.31
C LYS A 56 2.04 26.43 -10.49
N ILE A 57 1.11 25.50 -10.34
CA ILE A 57 1.37 24.15 -9.82
C ILE A 57 1.37 23.14 -10.97
N ALA A 58 1.97 21.97 -10.74
CA ALA A 58 1.99 20.89 -11.72
C ALA A 58 0.60 20.25 -11.83
N PRO A 59 0.22 19.66 -12.97
CA PRO A 59 -1.09 18.98 -13.13
C PRO A 59 -1.37 17.89 -12.09
N ALA A 60 -0.33 17.21 -11.60
CA ALA A 60 -0.47 16.23 -10.52
C ALA A 60 -0.87 16.87 -9.17
N GLY A 61 -0.45 18.13 -8.93
CA GLY A 61 -0.85 18.91 -7.77
C GLY A 61 -2.32 19.33 -7.85
N ASP A 62 -2.77 19.81 -9.01
CA ASP A 62 -4.20 20.10 -9.25
C ASP A 62 -5.05 18.85 -9.01
N TRP A 63 -4.66 17.73 -9.62
CA TRP A 63 -5.36 16.45 -9.43
C TRP A 63 -5.42 16.03 -7.95
N LEU A 64 -4.31 16.18 -7.22
CA LEU A 64 -4.28 15.83 -5.80
C LEU A 64 -5.29 16.68 -5.01
N LEU A 65 -5.34 17.99 -5.23
CA LEU A 65 -6.27 18.89 -4.55
C LEU A 65 -7.73 18.51 -4.84
N ASP A 66 -8.06 18.27 -6.11
CA ASP A 66 -9.41 17.89 -6.54
C ASP A 66 -9.87 16.56 -5.93
N ASN A 67 -8.94 15.63 -5.70
CA ASN A 67 -9.24 14.27 -5.25
C ASN A 67 -8.92 14.02 -3.77
N PHE A 68 -8.40 15.01 -3.04
CA PHE A 68 -7.89 14.81 -1.69
C PHE A 68 -8.96 14.28 -0.72
N TYR A 69 -10.24 14.65 -0.93
CA TYR A 69 -11.36 14.17 -0.12
C TYR A 69 -11.52 12.64 -0.21
N LEU A 70 -11.33 12.03 -1.38
CA LEU A 70 -11.38 10.58 -1.58
C LEU A 70 -10.24 9.91 -0.81
N ILE A 71 -9.04 10.47 -0.88
CA ILE A 71 -7.88 9.93 -0.16
C ILE A 71 -8.12 9.97 1.35
N LYS A 72 -8.66 11.08 1.88
CA LYS A 72 -9.04 11.19 3.29
C LYS A 72 -10.09 10.16 3.70
N GLU A 73 -11.07 9.89 2.86
CA GLU A 73 -12.07 8.84 3.10
C GLU A 73 -11.42 7.46 3.17
N GLN A 74 -10.45 7.15 2.29
CA GLN A 74 -9.71 5.88 2.35
C GLN A 74 -8.85 5.77 3.62
N VAL A 75 -8.21 6.86 4.07
CA VAL A 75 -7.46 6.88 5.34
C VAL A 75 -8.40 6.62 6.52
N HIS A 76 -9.57 7.26 6.54
CA HIS A 76 -10.57 7.05 7.58
C HIS A 76 -11.09 5.60 7.60
N THR A 77 -11.42 5.07 6.43
CA THR A 77 -11.87 3.69 6.24
C THR A 77 -10.82 2.70 6.72
N ALA A 78 -9.55 2.88 6.32
CA ALA A 78 -8.44 2.04 6.77
C ALA A 78 -8.29 2.07 8.29
N ARG A 79 -8.34 3.24 8.94
CA ARG A 79 -8.29 3.35 10.42
C ARG A 79 -9.47 2.67 11.11
N LYS A 80 -10.66 2.79 10.54
CA LYS A 80 -11.89 2.18 11.10
C LYS A 80 -11.83 0.66 11.04
N HIS A 81 -11.32 0.12 9.94
CA HIS A 81 -11.29 -1.33 9.69
C HIS A 81 -9.97 -2.03 10.07
N LEU A 82 -8.93 -1.27 10.44
CA LEU A 82 -7.68 -1.79 10.99
C LEU A 82 -7.55 -1.40 12.48
N PRO A 83 -8.07 -2.23 13.40
CA PRO A 83 -7.97 -1.95 14.83
C PRO A 83 -6.51 -1.83 15.29
N LYS A 84 -6.29 -1.00 16.32
CA LYS A 84 -4.98 -0.89 16.98
C LYS A 84 -4.50 -2.27 17.43
N GLY A 85 -3.25 -2.57 17.13
CA GLY A 85 -2.62 -3.84 17.48
C GLY A 85 -2.91 -4.99 16.52
N TYR A 86 -3.93 -4.92 15.65
CA TYR A 86 -4.25 -6.02 14.72
C TYR A 86 -3.06 -6.36 13.81
N SER A 87 -2.32 -5.34 13.36
CA SER A 87 -1.12 -5.54 12.54
C SER A 87 -0.01 -6.34 13.24
N ARG A 88 -0.01 -6.44 14.58
CA ARG A 88 0.97 -7.23 15.35
C ARG A 88 0.72 -8.73 15.25
N GLU A 89 -0.53 -9.13 15.01
CA GLU A 89 -0.93 -10.53 14.88
C GLU A 89 -0.71 -11.10 13.47
N LEU A 90 -0.40 -10.24 12.49
CA LEU A 90 -0.17 -10.67 11.11
C LEU A 90 1.22 -11.29 10.94
N PRO A 91 1.37 -12.33 10.08
CA PRO A 91 2.68 -12.89 9.74
C PRO A 91 3.57 -11.83 9.07
N ARG A 92 4.84 -11.75 9.48
CA ARG A 92 5.78 -10.71 9.05
C ARG A 92 6.97 -11.26 8.30
N LEU A 93 7.51 -10.45 7.40
CA LEU A 93 8.71 -10.79 6.65
C LEU A 93 9.96 -10.60 7.51
N GLY A 94 10.86 -11.58 7.50
CA GLY A 94 12.14 -11.54 8.21
C GLY A 94 13.27 -10.86 7.43
N ILE A 95 13.15 -10.80 6.10
CA ILE A 95 14.19 -10.31 5.18
C ILE A 95 13.57 -9.46 4.05
N GLY A 96 14.44 -8.81 3.28
CA GLY A 96 14.06 -8.08 2.07
C GLY A 96 13.58 -6.65 2.33
N PRO A 97 13.12 -5.96 1.26
CA PRO A 97 12.73 -4.54 1.32
C PRO A 97 11.58 -4.26 2.30
N SER A 98 10.68 -5.22 2.46
CA SER A 98 9.53 -5.15 3.37
C SER A 98 9.77 -5.92 4.69
N ALA A 99 11.03 -6.11 5.08
CA ALA A 99 11.37 -6.72 6.37
C ALA A 99 10.65 -6.01 7.51
N ARG A 100 10.21 -6.78 8.51
CA ARG A 100 9.38 -6.37 9.65
C ARG A 100 7.94 -5.98 9.33
N LEU A 101 7.58 -5.72 8.08
CA LEU A 101 6.19 -5.45 7.70
C LEU A 101 5.38 -6.75 7.60
N PRO A 102 4.06 -6.70 7.83
CA PRO A 102 3.19 -7.83 7.53
C PRO A 102 3.33 -8.27 6.08
N ARG A 103 3.42 -9.58 5.83
CA ARG A 103 3.48 -10.15 4.47
C ARG A 103 2.41 -9.58 3.55
N VAL A 104 1.19 -9.40 4.06
CA VAL A 104 0.06 -8.86 3.29
C VAL A 104 0.30 -7.44 2.79
N TYR A 105 1.11 -6.64 3.50
CA TYR A 105 1.50 -5.31 3.04
C TYR A 105 2.38 -5.40 1.80
N ASP A 106 3.35 -6.31 1.78
CA ASP A 106 4.23 -6.52 0.63
C ASP A 106 3.44 -7.05 -0.58
N ILE A 107 2.53 -8.01 -0.36
CA ILE A 107 1.60 -8.49 -1.40
C ILE A 107 0.80 -7.33 -2.02
N ALA A 108 0.25 -6.44 -1.19
CA ALA A 108 -0.50 -5.28 -1.68
C ALA A 108 0.40 -4.32 -2.47
N LEU A 109 1.61 -4.04 -1.97
CA LEU A 109 2.59 -3.17 -2.63
C LEU A 109 3.02 -3.72 -3.99
N GLU A 110 3.30 -5.02 -4.07
CA GLU A 110 3.68 -5.72 -5.29
C GLU A 110 2.57 -5.66 -6.34
N THR A 111 1.31 -5.80 -5.91
CA THR A 111 0.15 -5.69 -6.80
C THR A 111 -0.02 -4.27 -7.33
N VAL A 112 0.12 -3.25 -6.49
CA VAL A 112 0.02 -1.83 -6.92
C VAL A 112 1.14 -1.46 -7.88
N THR A 113 2.38 -1.86 -7.57
CA THR A 113 3.58 -1.56 -8.36
C THR A 113 3.48 -2.15 -9.77
N HIS A 114 3.03 -3.40 -9.88
CA HIS A 114 2.96 -4.10 -11.16
C HIS A 114 1.65 -3.83 -11.93
N GLY A 115 0.60 -3.35 -11.25
CA GLY A 115 -0.70 -3.00 -11.80
C GLY A 115 -0.84 -1.54 -12.26
N ASP A 116 0.20 -0.69 -12.12
CA ASP A 116 0.12 0.76 -12.42
C ASP A 116 -1.02 1.44 -11.64
N GLY A 117 -1.22 1.03 -10.38
CA GLY A 117 -2.34 1.47 -9.53
C GLY A 117 -3.73 0.94 -9.93
N ARG A 118 -3.86 0.23 -11.06
CA ARG A 118 -5.12 -0.42 -11.47
C ARG A 118 -5.21 -1.81 -10.85
N ILE A 119 -6.11 -1.97 -9.89
CA ILE A 119 -6.38 -3.25 -9.24
C ILE A 119 -7.64 -3.87 -9.85
N ASP A 120 -7.46 -4.93 -10.65
CA ASP A 120 -8.55 -5.78 -11.15
C ASP A 120 -8.77 -6.95 -10.16
N PRO A 121 -10.00 -7.16 -9.65
CA PRO A 121 -10.27 -8.23 -8.69
C PRO A 121 -9.92 -9.63 -9.19
N ARG A 122 -10.10 -9.92 -10.49
CA ARG A 122 -9.78 -11.25 -11.03
C ARG A 122 -8.27 -11.49 -11.01
N SER A 123 -7.51 -10.48 -11.41
CA SER A 123 -6.05 -10.53 -11.41
C SER A 123 -5.47 -10.60 -10.00
N LEU A 124 -6.04 -9.86 -9.05
CA LEU A 124 -5.68 -9.94 -7.64
C LEU A 124 -5.98 -11.33 -7.06
N ASN A 125 -7.15 -11.91 -7.35
CA ASN A 125 -7.49 -13.25 -6.90
C ASN A 125 -6.52 -14.30 -7.47
N SER A 126 -6.24 -14.26 -8.78
CA SER A 126 -5.27 -15.19 -9.39
C SER A 126 -3.85 -15.03 -8.82
N PHE A 127 -3.44 -13.80 -8.48
CA PHE A 127 -2.18 -13.54 -7.80
C PHE A 127 -2.16 -14.22 -6.42
N ILE A 128 -3.19 -13.98 -5.60
CA ILE A 128 -3.29 -14.51 -4.23
C ILE A 128 -3.36 -16.03 -4.24
N GLU A 129 -4.15 -16.62 -5.14
CA GLU A 129 -4.25 -18.07 -5.30
C GLU A 129 -2.89 -18.70 -5.63
N ALA A 130 -2.16 -18.14 -6.59
CA ALA A 130 -0.83 -18.65 -6.96
C ALA A 130 0.19 -18.45 -5.83
N TYR A 131 0.11 -17.34 -5.11
CA TYR A 131 0.93 -17.09 -3.93
C TYR A 131 0.67 -18.17 -2.84
N GLN A 132 -0.61 -18.43 -2.52
CA GLN A 132 -1.01 -19.37 -1.48
C GLN A 132 -0.71 -20.84 -1.82
N GLN A 133 -0.66 -21.20 -3.11
CA GLN A 133 -0.26 -22.55 -3.53
C GLN A 133 1.20 -22.89 -3.15
N VAL A 134 2.05 -21.87 -2.98
CA VAL A 134 3.46 -22.04 -2.60
C VAL A 134 3.67 -21.94 -1.09
N THR A 135 2.87 -21.13 -0.39
CA THR A 135 2.99 -20.90 1.06
C THR A 135 1.73 -21.34 1.79
N THR A 136 1.84 -22.40 2.57
CA THR A 136 0.78 -22.87 3.50
C THR A 136 0.85 -22.15 4.84
#